data_AF-A0A060LVI4-F1
#
_entry.id   AF-A0A060LVI4-F1
#
_cell.length_a   1.000
_cell.length_b   1.000
_cell.length_c   1.000
_cell.angle_alpha   90.00
_cell.angle_beta   90.00
_cell.angle_gamma   90.00
#
_symmetry.space_group_name_H-M   'P 1'
#
loop_
_entity.id
_entity.type
_entity.pdbx_description
1 polymer ?
#
loop_
_entity_poly.entity_id
_entity_poly.type
_entity_poly.pdbx_seq_one_letter_code
_entity_poly.pdbx_strand_id
1 'polypeptide(L)'
;MQYSNSENKIENSAFYSGVTTREGRKNGTTYYITTIEVSEGVTLKHGLANNAQTGETGRSFAQRNSNTVTLNAGIFHPTQMTLSGVNIVNRRILSDRRTDKARYILAFNDNNLFKVFRPQTTATTILNEGYTNAVTGFIPLIENGAKLPQTVYDDYEHNQNPQPAQIFGQKTTGDIVILTVDGRTNFDRGFTSHESAEIMLQEEVAFAFTLDGGGSAQTIVRGAMVNRSIDNNGMTERKVPDFFYIQKPVNGVSAQDLHSLGSDVGRISKRLQEVESMVQRIDEYNRGFIQLRGVEGYKTQGIEVWEGNNRKVKLNLREEFLSLYDYQNDRTVFRVQPDGTISSLKGTLGTFHSQSKALTDANAISENGRYWIRQTGAMNVPAGQTAWMIDHYQLNNDALQIATPFVQSSIGLRKRRKTGGTWTSWINA
;
A
#
# COMPACT_ATOMS: atom_id res chain seq x y z
N MET A 1 2.85 -47.31 13.28
CA MET A 1 1.93 -47.34 12.11
C MET A 1 0.43 -47.32 12.47
N GLN A 2 -0.01 -47.41 13.74
CA GLN A 2 -1.45 -47.29 14.10
C GLN A 2 -1.94 -45.85 14.38
N TYR A 3 -1.05 -44.92 14.74
CA TYR A 3 -1.43 -43.53 15.09
C TYR A 3 -1.96 -42.69 13.92
N SER A 4 -1.44 -42.88 12.70
CA SER A 4 -1.89 -42.11 11.52
C SER A 4 -3.34 -42.41 11.13
N ASN A 5 -3.84 -43.63 11.38
CA ASN A 5 -5.21 -44.02 11.06
C ASN A 5 -6.23 -43.43 12.03
N SER A 6 -5.87 -43.21 13.30
CA SER A 6 -6.75 -42.54 14.27
C SER A 6 -6.78 -41.03 14.05
N GLU A 7 -5.65 -40.38 13.78
CA GLU A 7 -5.58 -38.95 13.51
C GLU A 7 -6.33 -38.58 12.22
N ASN A 8 -6.13 -39.33 11.13
CA ASN A 8 -6.89 -39.13 9.89
C ASN A 8 -8.40 -39.33 10.09
N LYS A 9 -8.82 -40.28 10.94
CA LYS A 9 -10.25 -40.47 11.28
C LYS A 9 -10.82 -39.30 12.06
N ILE A 10 -10.04 -38.73 12.99
CA ILE A 10 -10.46 -37.58 13.80
C ILE A 10 -10.50 -36.32 12.93
N GLU A 11 -9.48 -36.06 12.10
CA GLU A 11 -9.48 -34.92 11.17
C GLU A 11 -10.66 -34.99 10.19
N ASN A 12 -10.93 -36.18 9.66
CA ASN A 12 -12.09 -36.44 8.81
C ASN A 12 -13.43 -36.27 9.55
N SER A 13 -13.47 -36.20 10.88
CA SER A 13 -14.71 -35.92 11.61
C SER A 13 -15.06 -34.44 11.62
N ALA A 14 -14.06 -33.55 11.52
CA ALA A 14 -14.23 -32.09 11.56
C ALA A 14 -14.18 -31.43 10.17
N PHE A 15 -13.38 -31.98 9.26
CA PHE A 15 -13.12 -31.39 7.95
C PHE A 15 -13.30 -32.42 6.82
N TYR A 16 -13.51 -31.95 5.59
CA TYR A 16 -13.39 -32.81 4.42
C TYR A 16 -11.91 -33.03 4.07
N SER A 17 -11.52 -34.29 3.86
CA SER A 17 -10.15 -34.69 3.48
C SER A 17 -9.78 -34.33 2.06
N GLY A 18 -10.74 -34.36 1.13
CA GLY A 18 -10.58 -34.05 -0.29
C GLY A 18 -10.35 -32.58 -0.59
N VAL A 19 -9.64 -31.86 0.29
CA VAL A 19 -9.27 -30.46 0.12
C VAL A 19 -7.75 -30.38 0.11
N THR A 20 -7.20 -29.98 -1.02
CA THR A 20 -5.77 -29.76 -1.19
C THR A 20 -5.51 -28.31 -1.56
N THR A 21 -4.38 -27.77 -1.11
CA THR A 21 -3.93 -26.43 -1.52
C THR A 21 -2.47 -26.49 -1.89
N ARG A 22 -2.10 -25.83 -2.98
CA ARG A 22 -0.72 -25.71 -3.42
C ARG A 22 -0.41 -24.28 -3.83
N GLU A 23 0.80 -23.86 -3.52
CA GLU A 23 1.37 -22.61 -3.98
C GLU A 23 2.00 -22.81 -5.37
N GLY A 24 1.92 -21.78 -6.21
CA GLY A 24 2.63 -21.68 -7.47
C GLY A 24 3.17 -20.27 -7.69
N ARG A 25 4.11 -20.15 -8.62
CA ARG A 25 4.68 -18.86 -9.02
C ARG A 25 4.83 -18.79 -10.53
N LYS A 26 4.29 -17.72 -11.14
CA LYS A 26 4.36 -17.48 -12.59
C LYS A 26 4.41 -15.97 -12.84
N ASN A 27 5.20 -15.54 -13.82
CA ASN A 27 5.27 -14.14 -14.26
C ASN A 27 5.45 -13.12 -13.11
N GLY A 28 6.29 -13.44 -12.12
CA GLY A 28 6.54 -12.56 -10.97
C GLY A 28 5.35 -12.41 -10.02
N THR A 29 4.47 -13.41 -9.93
CA THR A 29 3.30 -13.43 -9.06
C THR A 29 3.15 -14.81 -8.42
N THR A 30 2.99 -14.83 -7.09
CA THR A 30 2.57 -15.99 -6.33
C THR A 30 1.05 -16.17 -6.39
N TYR A 31 0.61 -17.42 -6.51
CA TYR A 31 -0.80 -17.79 -6.54
C TYR A 31 -1.02 -19.12 -5.83
N TYR A 32 -2.26 -19.37 -5.45
CA TYR A 32 -2.67 -20.54 -4.69
C TYR A 32 -3.82 -21.24 -5.41
N ILE A 33 -3.70 -22.54 -5.58
CA ILE A 33 -4.77 -23.40 -6.10
C ILE A 33 -5.29 -24.25 -4.95
N THR A 34 -6.55 -24.02 -4.57
CA THR A 34 -7.28 -24.88 -3.64
C THR A 34 -8.26 -25.74 -4.44
N THR A 35 -8.06 -27.06 -4.44
CA THR A 35 -8.96 -28.02 -5.08
C THR A 35 -9.79 -28.72 -4.04
N ILE A 36 -11.10 -28.80 -4.28
CA ILE A 36 -12.07 -29.51 -3.45
C ILE A 36 -12.70 -30.62 -4.29
N GLU A 37 -12.45 -31.85 -3.87
CA GLU A 37 -13.08 -33.05 -4.41
C GLU A 37 -14.57 -33.05 -4.01
N VAL A 38 -15.46 -32.98 -4.99
CA VAL A 38 -16.90 -32.94 -4.75
C VAL A 38 -17.44 -34.36 -4.69
N SER A 39 -17.65 -34.84 -3.48
CA SER A 39 -18.34 -36.10 -3.18
C SER A 39 -19.71 -35.85 -2.54
N GLU A 40 -20.46 -36.92 -2.24
CA GLU A 40 -21.73 -36.82 -1.52
C GLU A 40 -21.58 -36.00 -0.23
N GLY A 41 -22.49 -35.04 -0.03
CA GLY A 41 -22.52 -34.14 1.12
C GLY A 41 -21.53 -32.97 1.08
N VAL A 42 -20.67 -32.85 0.05
CA VAL A 42 -19.82 -31.66 -0.17
C VAL A 42 -20.60 -30.64 -0.99
N THR A 43 -21.20 -29.66 -0.32
CA THR A 43 -22.00 -28.60 -0.98
C THR A 43 -21.40 -27.23 -0.71
N LEU A 44 -21.26 -26.42 -1.75
CA LEU A 44 -20.93 -25.01 -1.63
C LEU A 44 -22.12 -24.26 -1.05
N LYS A 45 -21.88 -23.44 -0.03
CA LYS A 45 -22.88 -22.61 0.62
C LYS A 45 -22.53 -21.14 0.49
N HIS A 46 -23.53 -20.28 0.55
CA HIS A 46 -23.40 -18.83 0.61
C HIS A 46 -23.77 -18.35 2.03
N GLY A 47 -22.94 -17.51 2.64
CA GLY A 47 -23.19 -16.97 3.97
C GLY A 47 -22.80 -15.50 4.10
N LEU A 48 -23.36 -14.85 5.11
CA LEU A 48 -23.17 -13.42 5.36
C LEU A 48 -22.29 -13.20 6.59
N ALA A 49 -21.56 -12.09 6.56
CA ALA A 49 -20.82 -11.57 7.70
C ALA A 49 -21.72 -11.43 8.93
N ASN A 50 -21.15 -11.65 10.11
CA ASN A 50 -21.86 -11.53 11.38
C ASN A 50 -22.42 -10.12 11.63
N ASN A 51 -21.76 -9.09 11.08
CA ASN A 51 -22.17 -7.70 11.19
C ASN A 51 -22.21 -7.07 9.80
N ALA A 52 -23.42 -6.79 9.30
CA ALA A 52 -23.61 -6.26 7.96
C ALA A 52 -23.07 -4.83 7.77
N GLN A 53 -22.89 -4.05 8.85
CA GLN A 53 -22.40 -2.68 8.78
C GLN A 53 -20.87 -2.59 8.71
N THR A 54 -20.18 -3.58 9.28
CA THR A 54 -18.70 -3.56 9.40
C THR A 54 -18.01 -4.72 8.68
N GLY A 55 -18.78 -5.70 8.20
CA GLY A 55 -18.28 -6.90 7.58
C GLY A 55 -17.62 -7.84 8.59
N GLU A 56 -17.03 -8.92 8.08
CA GLU A 56 -16.30 -9.91 8.87
C GLU A 56 -15.04 -10.33 8.10
N THR A 57 -13.97 -10.76 8.77
CA THR A 57 -12.82 -11.36 8.06
C THR A 57 -13.14 -12.81 7.71
N GLY A 58 -12.57 -13.33 6.63
CA GLY A 58 -12.80 -14.74 6.25
C GLY A 58 -12.37 -15.73 7.33
N ARG A 59 -11.32 -15.42 8.11
CA ARG A 59 -10.93 -16.29 9.24
C ARG A 59 -11.99 -16.28 10.36
N SER A 60 -12.52 -15.12 10.73
CA SER A 60 -13.60 -15.02 11.73
C SER A 60 -14.84 -15.78 11.25
N PHE A 61 -15.23 -15.61 9.98
CA PHE A 61 -16.36 -16.32 9.39
C PHE A 61 -16.13 -17.85 9.39
N ALA A 62 -14.93 -18.29 8.98
CA ALA A 62 -14.56 -19.71 8.97
C ALA A 62 -14.61 -20.33 10.36
N GLN A 63 -14.14 -19.63 11.39
CA GLN A 63 -14.17 -20.07 12.79
C GLN A 63 -15.61 -20.16 13.30
N ARG A 64 -16.40 -19.09 13.13
CA ARG A 64 -17.80 -19.02 13.60
C ARG A 64 -18.67 -20.11 13.00
N ASN A 65 -18.38 -20.52 11.76
CA ASN A 65 -19.15 -21.54 11.06
C ASN A 65 -18.45 -22.91 11.00
N SER A 66 -17.28 -23.10 11.62
CA SER A 66 -16.57 -24.40 11.59
C SER A 66 -16.33 -24.91 10.16
N ASN A 67 -15.87 -24.02 9.27
CA ASN A 67 -15.76 -24.31 7.85
C ASN A 67 -14.50 -25.11 7.51
N THR A 68 -14.61 -26.01 6.53
CA THR A 68 -13.44 -26.65 5.88
C THR A 68 -12.75 -25.68 4.93
N VAL A 69 -13.52 -25.01 4.07
CA VAL A 69 -13.03 -23.97 3.16
C VAL A 69 -13.92 -22.74 3.27
N THR A 70 -13.33 -21.56 3.20
CA THR A 70 -14.02 -20.27 3.12
C THR A 70 -13.30 -19.39 2.13
N LEU A 71 -14.04 -18.68 1.29
CA LEU A 71 -13.52 -17.66 0.40
C LEU A 71 -14.47 -16.47 0.36
N ASN A 72 -13.94 -15.27 0.11
CA ASN A 72 -14.79 -14.12 -0.18
C ASN A 72 -15.64 -14.35 -1.43
N ALA A 73 -16.76 -13.64 -1.54
CA ALA A 73 -17.74 -13.84 -2.60
C ALA A 73 -17.95 -12.58 -3.47
N GLY A 74 -19.13 -11.97 -3.42
CA GLY A 74 -19.55 -10.92 -4.35
C GLY A 74 -18.86 -9.58 -4.14
N ILE A 75 -19.02 -8.70 -5.12
CA ILE A 75 -18.58 -7.31 -5.02
C ILE A 75 -19.50 -6.50 -4.08
N PHE A 76 -18.93 -5.50 -3.41
CA PHE A 76 -19.64 -4.68 -2.43
C PHE A 76 -19.16 -3.23 -2.40
N HIS A 77 -19.95 -2.35 -1.80
CA HIS A 77 -19.57 -0.96 -1.60
C HIS A 77 -18.73 -0.82 -0.31
N PRO A 78 -17.42 -0.54 -0.37
CA PRO A 78 -16.51 -0.69 0.77
C PRO A 78 -16.85 0.20 1.96
N THR A 79 -17.33 1.42 1.73
CA THR A 79 -17.70 2.36 2.80
C THR A 79 -19.04 2.03 3.46
N GLN A 80 -19.98 1.46 2.71
CA GLN A 80 -21.35 1.20 3.18
C GLN A 80 -21.53 -0.27 3.62
N MET A 81 -20.58 -1.14 3.26
CA MET A 81 -20.60 -2.58 3.47
C MET A 81 -21.82 -3.27 2.86
N THR A 82 -22.39 -2.68 1.80
CA THR A 82 -23.59 -3.18 1.12
C THR A 82 -23.23 -4.00 -0.11
N LEU A 83 -23.90 -5.15 -0.28
CA LEU A 83 -23.76 -6.00 -1.44
C LEU A 83 -24.14 -5.26 -2.73
N SER A 84 -23.35 -5.44 -3.79
CA SER A 84 -23.58 -4.82 -5.09
C SER A 84 -24.22 -5.81 -6.07
N GLY A 85 -25.07 -5.30 -6.94
CA GLY A 85 -25.72 -6.11 -7.97
C GLY A 85 -26.83 -7.04 -7.46
N VAL A 86 -27.01 -8.17 -8.12
CA VAL A 86 -27.89 -9.26 -7.73
C VAL A 86 -27.20 -10.17 -6.71
N ASN A 87 -27.84 -10.36 -5.56
CA ASN A 87 -27.35 -11.26 -4.50
C ASN A 87 -28.52 -12.07 -3.93
N ILE A 88 -28.35 -13.39 -3.91
CA ILE A 88 -29.31 -14.37 -3.40
C ILE A 88 -28.57 -15.29 -2.42
N VAL A 89 -29.13 -15.46 -1.23
CA VAL A 89 -28.65 -16.42 -0.23
C VAL A 89 -29.80 -17.34 0.14
N ASN A 90 -29.68 -18.64 -0.13
CA ASN A 90 -30.68 -19.65 0.21
C ASN A 90 -32.10 -19.24 -0.20
N ARG A 91 -32.26 -18.88 -1.48
CA ARG A 91 -33.51 -18.41 -2.13
C ARG A 91 -33.98 -17.03 -1.68
N ARG A 92 -33.36 -16.40 -0.68
CA ARG A 92 -33.68 -15.04 -0.23
C ARG A 92 -32.93 -14.02 -1.07
N ILE A 93 -33.67 -13.14 -1.74
CA ILE A 93 -33.12 -12.01 -2.49
C ILE A 93 -32.66 -10.96 -1.47
N LEU A 94 -31.37 -10.64 -1.47
CA LEU A 94 -30.77 -9.60 -0.62
C LEU A 94 -30.60 -8.27 -1.37
N SER A 95 -30.32 -8.37 -2.66
CA SER A 95 -30.22 -7.24 -3.57
C SER A 95 -30.59 -7.70 -4.97
N ASP A 96 -31.30 -6.85 -5.71
CA ASP A 96 -31.67 -7.07 -7.11
C ASP A 96 -31.41 -5.79 -7.91
N ARG A 97 -30.17 -5.29 -7.80
CA ARG A 97 -29.73 -4.06 -8.47
C ARG A 97 -29.07 -4.44 -9.79
N ARG A 98 -29.55 -3.86 -10.88
CA ARG A 98 -29.00 -4.12 -12.22
C ARG A 98 -27.71 -3.33 -12.40
N THR A 99 -26.68 -3.99 -12.93
CA THR A 99 -25.32 -3.47 -13.07
C THR A 99 -24.93 -3.27 -14.53
N ASP A 100 -23.83 -2.58 -14.79
CA ASP A 100 -23.28 -2.37 -16.12
C ASP A 100 -22.80 -3.67 -16.80
N LYS A 101 -22.23 -3.55 -18.01
CA LYS A 101 -21.83 -4.68 -18.86
C LYS A 101 -20.76 -5.60 -18.26
N ALA A 102 -20.03 -5.17 -17.25
CA ALA A 102 -18.84 -5.86 -16.73
C ALA A 102 -19.08 -6.59 -15.41
N ARG A 103 -20.35 -6.75 -15.01
CA ARG A 103 -20.76 -7.24 -13.69
C ARG A 103 -21.78 -8.37 -13.87
N TYR A 104 -21.25 -9.52 -14.26
CA TYR A 104 -21.98 -10.77 -14.43
C TYR A 104 -22.32 -11.37 -13.07
N ILE A 105 -23.24 -12.33 -13.08
CA ILE A 105 -23.78 -12.95 -11.87
C ILE A 105 -23.42 -14.44 -11.88
N LEU A 106 -22.69 -14.90 -10.88
CA LEU A 106 -22.47 -16.32 -10.63
C LEU A 106 -23.62 -16.83 -9.77
N ALA A 107 -24.34 -17.84 -10.27
CA ALA A 107 -25.42 -18.50 -9.57
C ALA A 107 -25.11 -19.98 -9.36
N PHE A 108 -25.61 -20.54 -8.27
CA PHE A 108 -25.48 -21.96 -7.97
C PHE A 108 -26.63 -22.50 -7.14
N ASN A 109 -26.76 -23.82 -7.11
CA ASN A 109 -27.73 -24.53 -6.28
C ASN A 109 -27.04 -25.53 -5.34
N ASP A 110 -27.86 -26.21 -4.53
CA ASP A 110 -27.38 -27.12 -3.48
C ASP A 110 -26.73 -28.40 -4.03
N ASN A 111 -26.85 -28.64 -5.35
CA ASN A 111 -26.19 -29.73 -6.08
C ASN A 111 -24.86 -29.29 -6.72
N ASN A 112 -24.33 -28.12 -6.37
CA ASN A 112 -23.13 -27.53 -7.00
C ASN A 112 -23.26 -27.40 -8.53
N LEU A 113 -24.46 -27.13 -9.03
CA LEU A 113 -24.62 -26.72 -10.43
C LEU A 113 -24.37 -25.21 -10.50
N PHE A 114 -23.39 -24.80 -11.31
CA PHE A 114 -23.03 -23.40 -11.48
C PHE A 114 -23.50 -22.86 -12.83
N LYS A 115 -23.86 -21.58 -12.86
CA LYS A 115 -24.19 -20.87 -14.10
C LYS A 115 -23.84 -19.40 -13.99
N VAL A 116 -23.43 -18.83 -15.12
CA VAL A 116 -23.24 -17.39 -15.26
C VAL A 116 -24.44 -16.78 -15.96
N PHE A 117 -24.94 -15.70 -15.38
CA PHE A 117 -25.96 -14.87 -15.98
C PHE A 117 -25.36 -13.54 -16.41
N ARG A 118 -25.87 -13.03 -17.54
CA ARG A 118 -25.47 -11.71 -18.05
C ARG A 118 -25.89 -10.62 -17.07
N PRO A 119 -25.19 -9.48 -17.10
CA PRO A 119 -25.69 -8.29 -16.44
C PRO A 119 -27.12 -8.00 -16.89
N GLN A 120 -27.93 -7.41 -16.00
CA GLN A 120 -29.36 -7.13 -16.17
C GLN A 120 -30.33 -8.29 -15.91
N THR A 121 -29.87 -9.54 -15.75
CA THR A 121 -30.74 -10.64 -15.30
C THR A 121 -31.27 -10.36 -13.89
N THR A 122 -32.56 -10.61 -13.64
CA THR A 122 -33.19 -10.39 -12.34
C THR A 122 -32.99 -11.57 -11.39
N ALA A 123 -33.01 -11.30 -10.09
CA ALA A 123 -32.96 -12.35 -9.07
C ALA A 123 -34.10 -13.37 -9.23
N THR A 124 -35.30 -12.92 -9.58
CA THR A 124 -36.47 -13.79 -9.83
C THR A 124 -36.24 -14.75 -11.00
N THR A 125 -35.63 -14.27 -12.10
CA THR A 125 -35.27 -15.14 -13.24
C THR A 125 -34.33 -16.26 -12.79
N ILE A 126 -33.30 -15.92 -12.01
CA ILE A 126 -32.31 -16.87 -11.50
C ILE A 126 -32.98 -17.93 -10.60
N LEU A 127 -33.88 -17.52 -9.70
CA LEU A 127 -34.64 -18.43 -8.84
C LEU A 127 -35.55 -19.37 -9.62
N ASN A 128 -36.22 -18.86 -10.66
CA ASN A 128 -37.12 -19.65 -11.52
C ASN A 128 -36.36 -20.71 -12.33
N GLU A 129 -35.09 -20.46 -12.65
CA GLU A 129 -34.19 -21.45 -13.26
C GLU A 129 -33.59 -22.47 -12.26
N GLY A 130 -33.97 -22.39 -10.98
CA GLY A 130 -33.62 -23.38 -9.97
C GLY A 130 -32.30 -23.11 -9.22
N TYR A 131 -31.69 -21.94 -9.40
CA TYR A 131 -30.49 -21.55 -8.65
C TYR A 131 -30.89 -20.87 -7.34
N THR A 132 -30.41 -21.41 -6.22
CA THR A 132 -30.79 -20.98 -4.86
C THR A 132 -29.87 -19.90 -4.29
N ASN A 133 -28.69 -19.71 -4.89
CA ASN A 133 -27.70 -18.73 -4.47
C ASN A 133 -27.17 -17.98 -5.69
N ALA A 134 -26.83 -16.70 -5.51
CA ALA A 134 -26.22 -15.89 -6.55
C ALA A 134 -25.42 -14.72 -5.94
N VAL A 135 -24.33 -14.35 -6.61
CA VAL A 135 -23.57 -13.13 -6.32
C VAL A 135 -23.19 -12.43 -7.60
N THR A 136 -23.12 -11.10 -7.55
CA THR A 136 -22.53 -10.33 -8.64
C THR A 136 -21.03 -10.27 -8.44
N GLY A 137 -20.28 -10.61 -9.48
CA GLY A 137 -18.82 -10.47 -9.55
C GLY A 137 -18.43 -9.62 -10.75
N PHE A 138 -17.38 -10.04 -11.45
CA PHE A 138 -16.91 -9.37 -12.66
C PHE A 138 -17.33 -10.13 -13.92
N ILE A 139 -16.43 -10.93 -14.50
CA ILE A 139 -16.67 -11.63 -15.77
C ILE A 139 -16.39 -13.14 -15.66
N PRO A 140 -17.07 -13.98 -16.46
CA PRO A 140 -16.64 -15.34 -16.71
C PRO A 140 -15.31 -15.35 -17.48
N LEU A 141 -14.43 -16.29 -17.13
CA LEU A 141 -13.14 -16.46 -17.79
C LEU A 141 -13.14 -17.67 -18.73
N ILE A 142 -13.80 -18.76 -18.29
CA ILE A 142 -13.84 -20.05 -18.99
C ILE A 142 -15.28 -20.56 -18.99
N GLU A 143 -15.74 -21.02 -20.15
CA GLU A 143 -16.97 -21.79 -20.31
C GLU A 143 -16.69 -22.95 -21.28
N ASN A 144 -17.23 -24.13 -20.97
CA ASN A 144 -17.03 -25.36 -21.77
C ASN A 144 -15.55 -25.69 -22.04
N GLY A 145 -14.66 -25.43 -21.07
CA GLY A 145 -13.23 -25.71 -21.19
C GLY A 145 -12.47 -24.78 -22.13
N ALA A 146 -13.06 -23.66 -22.55
CA ALA A 146 -12.42 -22.67 -23.42
C ALA A 146 -12.50 -21.26 -22.83
N LYS A 147 -11.50 -20.42 -23.13
CA LYS A 147 -11.54 -18.99 -22.78
C LYS A 147 -12.75 -18.32 -23.47
N LEU A 148 -13.39 -17.40 -22.79
CA LEU A 148 -14.45 -16.56 -23.37
C LEU A 148 -13.88 -15.64 -24.49
N PRO A 149 -14.72 -15.17 -25.44
CA PRO A 149 -14.29 -14.24 -26.47
C PRO A 149 -13.70 -12.95 -25.89
N GLN A 150 -12.75 -12.34 -26.60
CA GLN A 150 -12.07 -11.11 -26.17
C GLN A 150 -13.06 -9.98 -25.81
N THR A 151 -14.21 -9.91 -26.49
CA THR A 151 -15.24 -8.91 -26.21
C THR A 151 -15.78 -8.96 -24.79
N VAL A 152 -15.83 -10.14 -24.14
CA VAL A 152 -16.24 -10.28 -22.74
C VAL A 152 -15.14 -9.81 -21.79
N TYR A 153 -13.89 -10.07 -22.16
CA TYR A 153 -12.71 -9.63 -21.43
C TYR A 153 -12.56 -8.09 -21.49
N ASP A 154 -12.88 -7.49 -22.63
CA ASP A 154 -12.80 -6.04 -22.85
C ASP A 154 -13.88 -5.24 -22.11
N ASP A 155 -15.01 -5.87 -21.75
CA ASP A 155 -16.03 -5.24 -20.90
C ASP A 155 -15.46 -4.92 -19.49
N TYR A 156 -14.44 -5.65 -19.02
CA TYR A 156 -13.83 -5.44 -17.71
C TYR A 156 -12.57 -4.56 -17.76
N GLU A 157 -12.69 -3.33 -17.25
CA GLU A 157 -11.64 -2.29 -17.27
C GLU A 157 -10.29 -2.72 -16.68
N HIS A 158 -10.29 -3.66 -15.73
CA HIS A 158 -9.06 -4.16 -15.09
C HIS A 158 -8.56 -5.47 -15.66
N ASN A 159 -9.17 -5.99 -16.73
CA ASN A 159 -8.75 -7.24 -17.35
C ASN A 159 -7.25 -7.25 -17.73
N GLN A 160 -6.78 -6.16 -18.35
CA GLN A 160 -5.40 -6.06 -18.86
C GLN A 160 -4.38 -5.66 -17.79
N ASN A 161 -4.84 -5.24 -16.61
CA ASN A 161 -3.97 -4.75 -15.54
C ASN A 161 -3.73 -5.86 -14.51
N PRO A 162 -2.47 -6.22 -14.23
CA PRO A 162 -2.16 -7.23 -13.21
C PRO A 162 -2.68 -6.80 -11.83
N GLN A 163 -3.41 -7.69 -11.18
CA GLN A 163 -4.00 -7.41 -9.87
C GLN A 163 -4.18 -8.70 -9.03
N PRO A 164 -4.28 -8.57 -7.70
CA PRO A 164 -4.77 -9.66 -6.86
C PRO A 164 -6.17 -10.05 -7.33
N ALA A 165 -6.43 -11.35 -7.41
CA ALA A 165 -7.65 -11.89 -7.99
C ALA A 165 -8.17 -13.07 -7.17
N GLN A 166 -9.48 -13.25 -7.22
CA GLN A 166 -10.16 -14.39 -6.64
C GLN A 166 -11.03 -15.02 -7.72
N ILE A 167 -10.70 -16.24 -8.14
CA ILE A 167 -11.39 -16.95 -9.21
C ILE A 167 -11.99 -18.23 -8.65
N PHE A 168 -13.28 -18.40 -8.91
CA PHE A 168 -13.99 -19.64 -8.65
C PHE A 168 -14.09 -20.44 -9.94
N GLY A 169 -13.92 -21.76 -9.88
CA GLY A 169 -14.13 -22.61 -11.03
C GLY A 169 -14.53 -24.04 -10.69
N GLN A 170 -14.91 -24.77 -11.74
CA GLN A 170 -15.35 -26.16 -11.66
C GLN A 170 -14.76 -26.98 -12.83
N LYS A 171 -14.26 -28.17 -12.52
CA LYS A 171 -13.85 -29.18 -13.51
C LYS A 171 -15.07 -29.91 -14.07
N THR A 172 -14.88 -30.64 -15.18
CA THR A 172 -15.93 -31.52 -15.72
C THR A 172 -16.32 -32.65 -14.77
N THR A 173 -15.45 -33.02 -13.84
CA THR A 173 -15.72 -33.99 -12.76
C THR A 173 -16.72 -33.47 -11.71
N GLY A 174 -16.95 -32.16 -11.68
CA GLY A 174 -17.73 -31.48 -10.64
C GLY A 174 -16.87 -30.87 -9.53
N ASP A 175 -15.58 -31.22 -9.46
CA ASP A 175 -14.64 -30.70 -8.47
C ASP A 175 -14.51 -29.18 -8.56
N ILE A 176 -14.45 -28.53 -7.41
CA ILE A 176 -14.33 -27.08 -7.30
C ILE A 176 -12.85 -26.72 -7.22
N VAL A 177 -12.45 -25.71 -8.00
CA VAL A 177 -11.10 -25.15 -8.00
C VAL A 177 -11.18 -23.68 -7.69
N ILE A 178 -10.42 -23.25 -6.68
CA ILE A 178 -10.29 -21.85 -6.28
C ILE A 178 -8.87 -21.41 -6.61
N LEU A 179 -8.75 -20.32 -7.38
CA LEU A 179 -7.48 -19.64 -7.62
C LEU A 179 -7.49 -18.31 -6.87
N THR A 180 -6.58 -18.19 -5.91
CA THR A 180 -6.32 -16.94 -5.19
C THR A 180 -4.96 -16.40 -5.59
N VAL A 181 -4.91 -15.16 -6.06
CA VAL A 181 -3.72 -14.54 -6.64
C VAL A 181 -3.25 -13.40 -5.73
N ASP A 182 -2.01 -13.45 -5.26
CA ASP A 182 -1.38 -12.33 -4.55
C ASP A 182 -1.06 -11.21 -5.54
N GLY A 183 -0.95 -9.97 -5.06
CA GLY A 183 -0.56 -8.86 -5.93
C GLY A 183 -0.41 -7.54 -5.18
N ARG A 184 0.00 -6.49 -5.90
CA ARG A 184 0.26 -5.14 -5.35
C ARG A 184 1.32 -5.14 -4.24
N THR A 185 2.28 -6.06 -4.32
CA THR A 185 3.46 -6.10 -3.44
C THR A 185 4.74 -5.93 -4.28
N ASN A 186 5.89 -5.72 -3.63
CA ASN A 186 7.19 -5.67 -4.31
C ASN A 186 7.56 -7.01 -4.98
N PHE A 187 6.92 -8.11 -4.58
CA PHE A 187 7.22 -9.46 -5.04
C PHE A 187 6.17 -10.03 -5.99
N ASP A 188 4.96 -9.47 -5.97
CA ASP A 188 3.78 -9.98 -6.66
C ASP A 188 3.04 -8.84 -7.34
N ARG A 189 3.06 -8.84 -8.68
CA ARG A 189 2.31 -7.85 -9.46
C ARG A 189 0.81 -8.18 -9.57
N GLY A 190 0.42 -9.44 -9.35
CA GLY A 190 -0.92 -9.94 -9.65
C GLY A 190 -1.02 -10.59 -11.03
N PHE A 191 -2.23 -10.95 -11.43
CA PHE A 191 -2.51 -11.50 -12.77
C PHE A 191 -3.49 -10.62 -13.54
N THR A 192 -3.35 -10.63 -14.86
CA THR A 192 -4.44 -10.22 -15.76
C THR A 192 -5.54 -11.29 -15.76
N SER A 193 -6.73 -10.98 -16.28
CA SER A 193 -7.78 -12.00 -16.37
C SER A 193 -7.40 -13.13 -17.35
N HIS A 194 -6.62 -12.82 -18.40
CA HIS A 194 -6.09 -13.85 -19.31
C HIS A 194 -5.11 -14.79 -18.61
N GLU A 195 -4.21 -14.28 -17.78
CA GLU A 195 -3.27 -15.10 -17.02
C GLU A 195 -4.00 -15.98 -16.00
N SER A 196 -5.02 -15.43 -15.33
CA SER A 196 -5.89 -16.20 -14.45
C SER A 196 -6.60 -17.34 -15.20
N ALA A 197 -7.14 -17.06 -16.39
CA ALA A 197 -7.78 -18.07 -17.23
C ALA A 197 -6.81 -19.17 -17.68
N GLU A 198 -5.55 -18.82 -17.99
CA GLU A 198 -4.52 -19.81 -18.35
C GLU A 198 -4.19 -20.75 -17.20
N ILE A 199 -4.03 -20.21 -16.00
CA ILE A 199 -3.80 -21.03 -14.81
C ILE A 199 -4.99 -21.97 -14.59
N MET A 200 -6.22 -21.47 -14.65
CA MET A 200 -7.41 -22.31 -14.45
C MET A 200 -7.54 -23.41 -15.52
N LEU A 201 -7.22 -23.13 -16.79
CA LEU A 201 -7.19 -24.16 -17.84
C LEU A 201 -6.10 -25.22 -17.60
N GLN A 202 -4.95 -24.84 -17.06
CA GLN A 202 -3.90 -25.78 -16.66
C GLN A 202 -4.36 -26.71 -15.52
N GLU A 203 -5.30 -26.25 -14.69
CA GLU A 203 -5.97 -27.09 -13.67
C GLU A 203 -7.15 -27.90 -14.25
N GLU A 204 -7.33 -27.95 -15.57
CA GLU A 204 -8.43 -28.66 -16.25
C GLU A 204 -9.82 -28.15 -15.85
N VAL A 205 -9.92 -26.87 -15.49
CA VAL A 205 -11.18 -26.22 -15.16
C VAL A 205 -11.98 -26.00 -16.45
N ALA A 206 -13.25 -26.43 -16.42
CA ALA A 206 -14.18 -26.30 -17.54
C ALA A 206 -15.05 -25.03 -17.45
N PHE A 207 -15.19 -24.48 -16.26
CA PHE A 207 -15.97 -23.28 -15.96
C PHE A 207 -15.23 -22.42 -14.94
N ALA A 208 -15.04 -21.12 -15.21
CA ALA A 208 -14.38 -20.22 -14.27
C ALA A 208 -14.99 -18.81 -14.28
N PHE A 209 -15.07 -18.20 -13.10
CA PHE A 209 -15.71 -16.91 -12.85
C PHE A 209 -14.90 -16.06 -11.87
N THR A 210 -14.82 -14.75 -12.15
CA THR A 210 -14.06 -13.79 -11.34
C THR A 210 -14.94 -13.20 -10.23
N LEU A 211 -14.57 -13.47 -8.97
CA LEU A 211 -15.19 -12.92 -7.76
C LEU A 211 -14.55 -11.57 -7.35
N ASP A 212 -14.92 -11.03 -6.19
CA ASP A 212 -14.28 -9.81 -5.69
C ASP A 212 -12.78 -10.04 -5.44
N GLY A 213 -11.94 -9.23 -6.06
CA GLY A 213 -10.49 -9.38 -6.05
C GLY A 213 -9.81 -8.34 -5.16
N GLY A 214 -8.60 -7.94 -5.55
CA GLY A 214 -7.84 -6.94 -4.82
C GLY A 214 -7.65 -7.34 -3.35
N GLY A 215 -7.83 -6.39 -2.43
CA GLY A 215 -7.66 -6.68 -1.00
C GLY A 215 -8.77 -7.51 -0.37
N SER A 216 -9.83 -7.77 -1.12
CA SER A 216 -10.90 -8.67 -0.71
C SER A 216 -10.57 -10.14 -0.98
N ALA A 217 -9.55 -10.45 -1.80
CA ALA A 217 -9.17 -11.82 -2.14
C ALA A 217 -8.63 -12.57 -0.90
N GLN A 218 -9.34 -13.62 -0.49
CA GLN A 218 -8.97 -14.42 0.68
C GLN A 218 -9.55 -15.82 0.54
N THR A 219 -8.69 -16.82 0.76
CA THR A 219 -9.09 -18.21 0.89
C THR A 219 -8.56 -18.76 2.21
N ILE A 220 -9.43 -19.42 2.97
CA ILE A 220 -9.17 -19.99 4.28
C ILE A 220 -9.46 -21.48 4.19
N VAL A 221 -8.48 -22.30 4.58
CA VAL A 221 -8.60 -23.75 4.64
C VAL A 221 -8.33 -24.18 6.08
N ARG A 222 -9.33 -24.84 6.69
CA ARG A 222 -9.26 -25.36 8.06
C ARG A 222 -8.80 -24.31 9.10
N GLY A 223 -9.23 -23.06 8.92
CA GLY A 223 -8.91 -21.92 9.79
C GLY A 223 -7.64 -21.14 9.41
N ALA A 224 -6.78 -21.65 8.54
CA ALA A 224 -5.59 -20.95 8.06
C ALA A 224 -5.86 -20.22 6.73
N MET A 225 -5.46 -18.95 6.64
CA MET A 225 -5.52 -18.20 5.39
C MET A 225 -4.35 -18.64 4.50
N VAL A 226 -4.64 -19.00 3.25
CA VAL A 226 -3.64 -19.58 2.33
C VAL A 226 -2.82 -18.52 1.63
N ASN A 227 -3.43 -17.39 1.28
CA ASN A 227 -2.79 -16.27 0.61
C ASN A 227 -2.34 -15.19 1.60
N ARG A 228 -1.63 -14.18 1.09
CA ARG A 228 -1.24 -13.02 1.91
C ARG A 228 -2.31 -11.94 1.84
N SER A 229 -2.57 -11.32 2.99
CA SER A 229 -3.32 -10.06 3.02
C SER A 229 -2.51 -8.97 2.31
N ILE A 230 -3.20 -7.99 1.72
CA ILE A 230 -2.52 -6.84 1.08
C ILE A 230 -2.83 -5.52 1.79
N ASP A 231 -3.95 -5.44 2.52
CA ASP A 231 -4.33 -4.21 3.22
C ASP A 231 -3.37 -3.93 4.38
N ASN A 232 -3.10 -2.64 4.60
CA ASN A 232 -2.15 -2.17 5.61
C ASN A 232 -0.79 -2.88 5.50
N ASN A 233 -0.27 -2.98 4.27
CA ASN A 233 0.98 -3.67 3.94
C ASN A 233 1.01 -5.12 4.45
N GLY A 234 -0.08 -5.85 4.23
CA GLY A 234 -0.23 -7.25 4.63
C GLY A 234 -0.44 -7.52 6.10
N MET A 235 -0.66 -6.48 6.92
CA MET A 235 -0.93 -6.62 8.35
C MET A 235 -2.42 -6.74 8.68
N THR A 236 -3.31 -6.55 7.71
CA THR A 236 -4.76 -6.50 7.95
C THR A 236 -5.52 -7.32 6.94
N GLU A 237 -6.31 -8.27 7.44
CA GLU A 237 -7.31 -9.00 6.65
C GLU A 237 -8.52 -8.09 6.42
N ARG A 238 -8.93 -7.95 5.16
CA ARG A 238 -10.10 -7.15 4.83
C ARG A 238 -11.37 -7.78 5.37
N LYS A 239 -12.25 -6.95 5.92
CA LYS A 239 -13.61 -7.36 6.24
C LYS A 239 -14.48 -7.24 4.99
N VAL A 240 -15.24 -8.29 4.70
CA VAL A 240 -16.15 -8.37 3.55
C VAL A 240 -17.56 -8.78 4.03
N PRO A 241 -18.63 -8.51 3.27
CA PRO A 241 -20.01 -8.73 3.73
C PRO A 241 -20.51 -10.16 3.52
N ASP A 242 -19.90 -10.94 2.63
CA ASP A 242 -20.36 -12.28 2.25
C ASP A 242 -19.21 -13.24 1.88
N PHE A 243 -19.53 -14.52 1.98
CA PHE A 243 -18.57 -15.61 1.80
C PHE A 243 -19.21 -16.81 1.13
N PHE A 244 -18.42 -17.49 0.30
CA PHE A 244 -18.67 -18.88 -0.02
C PHE A 244 -17.93 -19.78 0.95
N TYR A 245 -18.53 -20.92 1.27
CA TYR A 245 -17.91 -21.84 2.20
C TYR A 245 -18.40 -23.28 2.01
N ILE A 246 -17.57 -24.20 2.49
CA ILE A 246 -17.89 -25.62 2.61
C ILE A 246 -17.73 -25.97 4.07
N GLN A 247 -18.77 -26.54 4.65
CA GLN A 247 -18.85 -26.87 6.07
C GLN A 247 -19.25 -28.33 6.20
N LYS A 248 -18.51 -29.06 7.03
CA LYS A 248 -18.89 -30.39 7.47
C LYS A 248 -19.72 -30.26 8.76
N PRO A 249 -20.86 -30.95 8.90
CA PRO A 249 -21.60 -30.95 10.16
C PRO A 249 -20.71 -31.40 11.33
N VAL A 250 -20.60 -30.57 12.35
CA VAL A 250 -19.76 -30.83 13.54
C VAL A 250 -20.51 -31.75 14.49
N ASN A 251 -20.07 -33.01 14.59
CA ASN A 251 -20.67 -34.00 15.48
C ASN A 251 -19.66 -34.46 16.53
N GLY A 252 -19.92 -34.14 17.80
CA GLY A 252 -19.11 -34.58 18.95
C GLY A 252 -17.98 -33.62 19.35
N VAL A 253 -17.44 -33.84 20.55
CA VAL A 253 -16.45 -32.98 21.21
C VAL A 253 -15.13 -32.95 20.43
N SER A 254 -14.66 -34.09 19.92
CA SER A 254 -13.38 -34.15 19.17
C SER A 254 -13.38 -33.30 17.89
N ALA A 255 -14.52 -33.17 17.22
CA ALA A 255 -14.62 -32.29 16.06
C ALA A 255 -14.55 -30.81 16.46
N GLN A 256 -15.14 -30.43 17.59
CA GLN A 256 -15.06 -29.07 18.14
C GLN A 256 -13.62 -28.71 18.55
N ASP A 257 -12.90 -29.65 19.15
CA ASP A 257 -11.49 -29.48 19.53
C ASP A 257 -10.61 -29.24 18.29
N LEU A 258 -10.86 -29.96 17.19
CA LEU A 258 -10.14 -29.77 15.93
C LEU A 258 -10.43 -28.42 15.26
N HIS A 259 -11.67 -27.92 15.31
CA HIS A 259 -11.97 -26.57 14.85
C HIS A 259 -11.26 -25.51 15.70
N SER A 260 -11.18 -25.73 17.01
CA SER A 260 -10.44 -24.87 17.93
C SER A 260 -8.94 -24.89 17.62
N LEU A 261 -8.37 -26.06 17.33
CA LEU A 261 -6.97 -26.19 16.92
C LEU A 261 -6.71 -25.49 15.57
N GLY A 262 -7.59 -25.68 14.58
CA GLY A 262 -7.50 -24.98 13.29
C GLY A 262 -7.56 -23.46 13.44
N SER A 263 -8.37 -22.97 14.39
CA SER A 263 -8.43 -21.55 14.77
C SER A 263 -7.09 -21.04 15.32
N ASP A 264 -6.47 -21.80 16.24
CA ASP A 264 -5.17 -21.45 16.81
C ASP A 264 -4.05 -21.48 15.77
N VAL A 265 -4.01 -22.52 14.92
CA VAL A 265 -3.07 -22.59 13.79
C VAL A 265 -3.27 -21.39 12.86
N GLY A 266 -4.52 -21.04 12.56
CA GLY A 266 -4.84 -19.86 11.77
C GLY A 266 -4.30 -18.56 12.38
N ARG A 267 -4.39 -18.40 13.71
CA ARG A 267 -3.85 -17.24 14.43
C ARG A 267 -2.32 -17.21 14.41
N ILE A 268 -1.65 -18.36 14.53
CA ILE A 268 -0.20 -18.46 14.42
C ILE A 268 0.26 -18.12 13.00
N SER A 269 -0.38 -18.72 11.98
CA SER A 269 -0.11 -18.44 10.57
C SER A 269 -0.24 -16.95 10.26
N LYS A 270 -1.26 -16.28 10.84
CA LYS A 270 -1.42 -14.83 10.70
C LYS A 270 -0.23 -14.06 11.27
N ARG A 271 0.17 -14.36 12.51
CA ARG A 271 1.30 -13.68 13.16
C ARG A 271 2.60 -13.90 12.37
N LEU A 272 2.79 -15.09 11.79
CA LEU A 272 3.93 -15.37 10.94
C LEU A 272 3.91 -14.52 9.66
N GLN A 273 2.76 -14.43 8.98
CA GLN A 273 2.60 -13.56 7.80
C GLN A 273 2.81 -12.07 8.14
N GLU A 274 2.35 -11.61 9.31
CA GLU A 274 2.60 -10.25 9.80
C GLU A 274 4.11 -10.01 9.99
N VAL A 275 4.82 -10.95 10.60
CA VAL A 275 6.29 -10.88 10.77
C VAL A 275 7.00 -10.92 9.42
N GLU A 276 6.62 -11.82 8.51
CA GLU A 276 7.18 -11.89 7.16
C GLU A 276 6.99 -10.56 6.43
N SER A 277 5.79 -9.98 6.51
CA SER A 277 5.48 -8.68 5.92
C SER A 277 6.34 -7.56 6.52
N MET A 278 6.64 -7.62 7.82
CA MET A 278 7.56 -6.69 8.48
C MET A 278 9.01 -6.89 8.02
N VAL A 279 9.48 -8.14 7.93
CA VAL A 279 10.83 -8.51 7.48
C VAL A 279 11.05 -8.14 6.03
N GLN A 280 10.06 -8.35 5.16
CA GLN A 280 10.09 -7.97 3.76
C GLN A 280 10.27 -6.46 3.53
N ARG A 281 9.96 -5.65 4.55
CA ARG A 281 10.17 -4.19 4.54
C ARG A 281 11.42 -3.75 5.30
N ILE A 282 12.24 -4.68 5.80
CA ILE A 282 13.55 -4.33 6.37
C ILE A 282 14.47 -3.74 5.29
N ASP A 283 14.20 -3.97 4.00
CA ASP A 283 14.85 -3.28 2.88
C ASP A 283 14.50 -1.78 2.77
N GLU A 284 13.43 -1.30 3.42
CA GLU A 284 13.18 0.14 3.64
C GLU A 284 14.18 0.73 4.67
N TYR A 285 14.88 -0.13 5.41
CA TYR A 285 16.10 0.15 6.19
C TYR A 285 17.36 -0.35 5.42
N ASN A 286 17.56 0.06 4.17
CA ASN A 286 18.70 -0.39 3.37
C ASN A 286 20.05 0.24 3.80
N ARG A 287 21.16 -0.48 3.59
CA ARG A 287 22.53 -0.27 4.12
C ARG A 287 23.29 0.98 3.61
N GLY A 288 22.62 2.12 3.46
CA GLY A 288 23.26 3.39 3.13
C GLY A 288 22.37 4.64 3.15
N PHE A 289 21.05 4.50 3.26
CA PHE A 289 20.11 5.63 3.17
C PHE A 289 18.89 5.45 4.07
N ILE A 290 18.32 6.56 4.53
CA ILE A 290 17.02 6.62 5.23
C ILE A 290 16.00 7.20 4.25
N GLN A 291 14.95 6.44 3.90
CA GLN A 291 13.87 6.92 3.03
C GLN A 291 12.72 7.48 3.88
N LEU A 292 12.38 8.76 3.69
CA LEU A 292 11.23 9.40 4.34
C LEU A 292 10.11 9.57 3.32
N ARG A 293 8.96 8.92 3.53
CA ARG A 293 7.75 9.09 2.69
C ARG A 293 6.79 10.06 3.38
N GLY A 294 6.48 11.17 2.73
CA GLY A 294 5.48 12.13 3.20
C GLY A 294 4.10 11.91 2.58
N VAL A 295 3.06 12.44 3.24
CA VAL A 295 1.71 12.53 2.68
C VAL A 295 1.64 13.74 1.75
N GLU A 296 0.96 13.61 0.62
CA GLU A 296 0.71 14.72 -0.32
C GLU A 296 0.03 15.89 0.41
N GLY A 297 0.57 17.11 0.27
CA GLY A 297 0.10 18.31 0.98
C GLY A 297 0.67 18.54 2.39
N TYR A 298 1.36 17.56 2.99
CA TYR A 298 2.05 17.77 4.27
C TYR A 298 3.38 18.51 4.07
N LYS A 299 3.48 19.69 4.69
CA LYS A 299 4.65 20.56 4.54
C LYS A 299 5.85 20.15 5.40
N THR A 300 5.72 19.31 6.43
CA THR A 300 6.78 19.13 7.45
C THR A 300 7.31 17.69 7.56
N GLN A 301 8.33 17.35 6.77
CA GLN A 301 8.99 16.04 6.78
C GLN A 301 10.37 16.12 7.46
N GLY A 302 10.84 15.03 8.06
CA GLY A 302 12.10 15.02 8.80
C GLY A 302 12.32 13.81 9.70
N ILE A 303 13.43 13.82 10.44
CA ILE A 303 13.82 12.79 11.41
C ILE A 303 13.61 13.32 12.82
N GLU A 304 13.02 12.53 13.71
CA GLU A 304 12.64 12.95 15.07
C GLU A 304 13.30 12.09 16.14
N VAL A 305 13.62 12.72 17.27
CA VAL A 305 14.09 12.04 18.48
C VAL A 305 13.07 12.23 19.59
N TRP A 306 12.70 11.12 20.23
CA TRP A 306 11.69 11.06 21.28
C TRP A 306 12.31 10.46 22.56
N GLU A 307 11.86 10.94 23.72
CA GLU A 307 12.14 10.33 25.03
C GLU A 307 10.80 10.05 25.71
N GLY A 308 10.38 8.78 25.72
CA GLY A 308 9.01 8.41 26.05
C GLY A 308 8.01 9.10 25.11
N ASN A 309 7.04 9.81 25.67
CA ASN A 309 6.04 10.57 24.91
C ASN A 309 6.46 12.02 24.61
N ASN A 310 7.69 12.41 24.99
CA ASN A 310 8.17 13.77 24.81
C ASN A 310 9.06 13.84 23.57
N ARG A 311 8.59 14.57 22.55
CA ARG A 311 9.40 14.91 21.38
C ARG A 311 10.50 15.88 21.79
N LYS A 312 11.75 15.56 21.45
CA LYS A 312 12.93 16.36 21.85
C LYS A 312 13.41 17.26 20.74
N VAL A 313 13.79 16.67 19.60
CA VAL A 313 14.31 17.41 18.46
C VAL A 313 13.78 16.85 17.15
N LYS A 314 13.76 17.70 16.12
CA LYS A 314 13.47 17.30 14.73
C LYS A 314 14.48 17.90 13.76
N LEU A 315 15.09 17.05 12.94
CA LEU A 315 15.78 17.46 11.73
C LEU A 315 14.76 17.59 10.59
N ASN A 316 14.41 18.81 10.22
CA ASN A 316 13.53 19.10 9.09
C ASN A 316 14.32 18.99 7.78
N LEU A 317 13.79 18.20 6.85
CA LEU A 317 14.34 18.00 5.51
C LEU A 317 13.32 18.52 4.50
N ARG A 318 13.62 19.66 3.86
CA ARG A 318 12.73 20.30 2.89
C ARG A 318 13.52 20.85 1.70
N GLU A 319 12.82 21.09 0.60
CA GLU A 319 13.39 21.73 -0.59
C GLU A 319 13.81 23.18 -0.27
N GLU A 320 13.05 23.87 0.58
CA GLU A 320 13.28 25.29 0.88
C GLU A 320 14.27 25.51 2.04
N PHE A 321 14.55 24.50 2.86
CA PHE A 321 15.56 24.57 3.93
C PHE A 321 15.87 23.22 4.59
N LEU A 322 17.05 23.14 5.20
CA LEU A 322 17.44 22.15 6.20
C LEU A 322 17.45 22.84 7.58
N SER A 323 16.81 22.28 8.61
CA SER A 323 16.87 22.87 9.96
C SER A 323 16.75 21.87 11.11
N LEU A 324 17.34 22.18 12.27
CA LEU A 324 17.14 21.45 13.51
C LEU A 324 16.22 22.24 14.45
N TYR A 325 15.10 21.64 14.84
CA TYR A 325 14.13 22.19 15.79
C TYR A 325 14.29 21.53 17.16
N ASP A 326 14.28 22.33 18.22
CA ASP A 326 14.30 21.93 19.62
C ASP A 326 12.91 22.18 20.21
N TYR A 327 12.19 21.10 20.53
CA TYR A 327 10.83 21.16 21.08
C TYR A 327 10.79 21.54 22.55
N GLN A 328 11.87 21.29 23.30
CA GLN A 328 11.91 21.61 24.72
C GLN A 328 12.01 23.12 24.94
N ASN A 329 12.74 23.81 24.07
CA ASN A 329 12.94 25.26 24.12
C ASN A 329 12.17 26.03 23.03
N ASP A 330 11.29 25.33 22.29
CA ASP A 330 10.45 25.85 21.21
C ASP A 330 11.18 26.77 20.21
N ARG A 331 12.31 26.29 19.66
CA ARG A 331 13.19 27.12 18.83
C ARG A 331 13.93 26.34 17.76
N THR A 332 14.31 27.05 16.68
CA THR A 332 15.21 26.51 15.65
C THR A 332 16.66 26.74 16.05
N VAL A 333 17.43 25.66 16.17
CA VAL A 333 18.85 25.69 16.59
C VAL A 333 19.75 26.14 15.44
N PHE A 334 19.53 25.59 14.25
CA PHE A 334 20.19 26.01 13.02
C PHE A 334 19.25 25.88 11.82
N ARG A 335 19.46 26.71 10.79
CA ARG A 335 18.79 26.61 9.49
C ARG A 335 19.76 26.94 8.36
N VAL A 336 19.70 26.16 7.29
CA VAL A 336 20.39 26.41 6.01
C VAL A 336 19.34 26.56 4.92
N GLN A 337 19.48 27.61 4.11
CA GLN A 337 18.56 27.93 3.02
C GLN A 337 19.26 27.82 1.64
N PRO A 338 18.51 27.59 0.54
CA PRO A 338 19.05 27.51 -0.81
C PRO A 338 19.81 28.75 -1.28
N ASP A 339 19.54 29.92 -0.69
CA ASP A 339 20.24 31.18 -1.01
C ASP A 339 21.65 31.29 -0.39
N GLY A 340 22.09 30.26 0.35
CA GLY A 340 23.39 30.21 1.02
C GLY A 340 23.39 30.81 2.43
N THR A 341 22.24 31.26 2.94
CA THR A 341 22.10 31.78 4.31
C THR A 341 22.20 30.63 5.32
N ILE A 342 23.10 30.77 6.30
CA ILE A 342 23.19 29.89 7.46
C ILE A 342 22.87 30.68 8.73
N SER A 343 21.80 30.30 9.42
CA SER A 343 21.36 30.93 10.67
C SER A 343 21.50 29.97 11.84
N SER A 344 21.89 30.52 12.99
CA SER A 344 22.00 29.81 14.27
C SER A 344 21.28 30.59 15.38
N LEU A 345 21.22 30.02 16.60
CA LEU A 345 20.71 30.72 17.79
C LEU A 345 21.42 32.06 18.07
N LYS A 346 22.66 32.23 17.61
CA LYS A 346 23.44 33.46 17.80
C LYS A 346 23.28 34.47 16.65
N GLY A 347 22.40 34.19 15.69
CA GLY A 347 22.16 35.01 14.49
C GLY A 347 22.64 34.35 13.20
N THR A 348 22.58 35.11 12.10
CA THR A 348 23.05 34.70 10.77
C THR A 348 24.58 34.65 10.77
N LEU A 349 25.15 33.46 10.56
CA LEU A 349 26.59 33.24 10.52
C LEU A 349 27.23 33.87 9.26
N GLY A 350 26.43 34.09 8.22
CA GLY A 350 26.81 34.77 6.97
C GLY A 350 26.03 34.22 5.77
N THR A 351 26.17 34.89 4.63
CA THR A 351 25.60 34.46 3.34
C THR A 351 26.76 34.03 2.44
N PHE A 352 26.92 32.73 2.21
CA PHE A 352 28.00 32.18 1.39
C PHE A 352 27.50 31.98 -0.04
N HIS A 353 27.75 32.94 -0.91
CA HIS A 353 27.37 32.85 -2.32
C HIS A 353 28.34 31.98 -3.12
N SER A 354 27.83 31.18 -4.06
CA SER A 354 28.63 30.37 -4.99
C SER A 354 29.45 31.22 -5.97
N GLN A 355 29.02 32.45 -6.22
CA GLN A 355 29.77 33.50 -6.92
C GLN A 355 29.68 34.79 -6.09
N SER A 356 30.76 35.59 -6.03
CA SER A 356 30.72 36.85 -5.28
C SER A 356 29.57 37.74 -5.76
N LYS A 357 28.72 38.18 -4.82
CA LYS A 357 27.58 39.05 -5.13
C LYS A 357 28.10 40.39 -5.65
N ALA A 358 27.75 40.71 -6.90
CA ALA A 358 28.15 41.96 -7.54
C ALA A 358 27.25 43.11 -7.07
N LEU A 359 27.86 44.18 -6.57
CA LEU A 359 27.20 45.42 -6.15
C LEU A 359 27.90 46.63 -6.79
N THR A 360 27.28 47.80 -6.65
CA THR A 360 27.85 49.09 -7.05
C THR A 360 28.19 49.97 -5.86
N ASP A 361 27.66 49.70 -4.66
CA ASP A 361 27.89 50.50 -3.46
C ASP A 361 28.39 49.62 -2.30
N ALA A 362 29.57 49.93 -1.77
CA ALA A 362 30.10 49.24 -0.60
C ALA A 362 29.33 49.52 0.69
N ASN A 363 28.58 50.63 0.79
CA ASN A 363 27.75 50.95 1.95
C ASN A 363 26.43 50.17 1.97
N ALA A 364 26.00 49.59 0.85
CA ALA A 364 24.79 48.79 0.77
C ALA A 364 24.96 47.37 1.37
N ILE A 365 26.19 47.01 1.75
CA ILE A 365 26.49 45.73 2.40
C ILE A 365 26.08 45.82 3.87
N SER A 366 25.16 44.95 4.29
CA SER A 366 24.62 44.87 5.65
C SER A 366 24.82 43.51 6.32
N GLU A 367 25.43 42.55 5.61
CA GLU A 367 25.62 41.17 6.06
C GLU A 367 27.10 40.78 5.98
N ASN A 368 27.50 39.84 6.84
CA ASN A 368 28.84 39.27 6.82
C ASN A 368 29.05 38.45 5.55
N GLY A 369 30.16 38.72 4.86
CA GLY A 369 30.49 37.98 3.65
C GLY A 369 31.54 38.68 2.77
N ARG A 370 31.70 38.12 1.58
CA ARG A 370 32.61 38.60 0.53
C ARG A 370 31.82 39.05 -0.69
N TYR A 371 32.03 40.31 -1.08
CA TYR A 371 31.27 40.99 -2.11
C TYR A 371 32.17 41.51 -3.23
N TRP A 372 31.62 41.66 -4.42
CA TRP A 372 32.34 42.22 -5.56
C TRP A 372 31.75 43.58 -5.94
N ILE A 373 32.52 44.65 -5.84
CA ILE A 373 32.10 45.97 -6.32
C ILE A 373 32.63 46.18 -7.74
N ARG A 374 31.72 46.39 -8.69
CA ARG A 374 32.07 46.67 -10.09
C ARG A 374 32.79 48.01 -10.21
N GLN A 375 33.72 48.15 -11.15
CA GLN A 375 34.42 49.41 -11.41
C GLN A 375 33.47 50.51 -11.90
N THR A 376 32.63 50.19 -12.87
CA THR A 376 31.67 51.14 -13.44
C THR A 376 30.54 51.41 -12.44
N GLY A 377 30.36 52.68 -12.07
CA GLY A 377 29.33 53.10 -11.12
C GLY A 377 29.65 52.78 -9.66
N ALA A 378 30.91 52.49 -9.33
CA ALA A 378 31.32 52.18 -7.96
C ALA A 378 31.13 53.40 -7.02
N MET A 379 30.47 53.18 -5.89
CA MET A 379 30.27 54.16 -4.82
C MET A 379 30.87 53.65 -3.52
N ASN A 380 31.38 54.58 -2.71
CA ASN A 380 31.92 54.33 -1.37
C ASN A 380 33.05 53.29 -1.32
N VAL A 381 33.80 53.11 -2.41
CA VAL A 381 35.00 52.26 -2.50
C VAL A 381 36.27 53.10 -2.42
N PRO A 382 37.46 52.49 -2.22
CA PRO A 382 38.71 53.24 -2.30
C PRO A 382 38.93 53.80 -3.71
N ALA A 383 39.65 54.93 -3.79
CA ALA A 383 39.99 55.55 -5.07
C ALA A 383 40.88 54.64 -5.92
N GLY A 384 40.52 54.49 -7.20
CA GLY A 384 41.25 53.68 -8.16
C GLY A 384 40.33 53.20 -9.29
N GLN A 385 40.84 53.14 -10.52
CA GLN A 385 40.09 52.60 -11.66
C GLN A 385 40.15 51.06 -11.66
N THR A 386 39.53 50.42 -10.66
CA THR A 386 39.48 48.96 -10.51
C THR A 386 38.17 48.51 -9.90
N ALA A 387 37.82 47.23 -10.12
CA ALA A 387 36.87 46.51 -9.29
C ALA A 387 37.50 46.17 -7.92
N TRP A 388 36.66 46.02 -6.91
CA TRP A 388 37.08 45.75 -5.53
C TRP A 388 36.37 44.52 -4.98
N MET A 389 37.13 43.61 -4.39
CA MET A 389 36.58 42.57 -3.52
C MET A 389 36.51 43.11 -2.09
N ILE A 390 35.33 43.11 -1.49
CA ILE A 390 35.08 43.62 -0.14
C ILE A 390 34.78 42.46 0.80
N ASP A 391 35.66 42.24 1.78
CA ASP A 391 35.34 41.42 2.96
C ASP A 391 34.67 42.32 4.00
N HIS A 392 33.45 41.98 4.42
CA HIS A 392 32.66 42.77 5.36
C HIS A 392 32.41 41.99 6.65
N TYR A 393 32.68 42.64 7.78
CA TYR A 393 32.49 42.13 9.13
C TYR A 393 31.64 43.11 9.94
N GLN A 394 30.37 42.76 10.15
CA GLN A 394 29.35 43.44 10.92
C GLN A 394 29.35 42.91 12.35
N LEU A 395 29.42 43.82 13.33
CA LEU A 395 29.22 43.51 14.74
C LEU A 395 27.79 43.93 15.15
N ASN A 396 27.49 45.23 15.10
CA ASN A 396 26.22 45.84 15.53
C ASN A 396 25.78 46.94 14.54
N ASN A 397 25.76 48.22 14.95
CA ASN A 397 25.81 49.38 14.04
C ASN A 397 27.22 49.65 13.51
N ASP A 398 28.20 48.94 14.05
CA ASP A 398 29.61 49.05 13.73
C ASP A 398 30.05 47.89 12.84
N ALA A 399 30.97 48.19 11.92
CA ALA A 399 31.44 47.25 10.91
C ALA A 399 32.89 47.52 10.51
N LEU A 400 33.55 46.51 9.93
CA LEU A 400 34.85 46.60 9.30
C LEU A 400 34.72 46.13 7.86
N GLN A 401 35.32 46.88 6.93
CA GLN A 401 35.50 46.44 5.55
C GLN A 401 36.97 46.42 5.18
N ILE A 402 37.37 45.36 4.50
CA ILE A 402 38.69 45.20 3.88
C ILE A 402 38.46 45.09 2.37
N ALA A 403 39.05 46.00 1.61
CA ALA A 403 38.95 46.06 0.15
C ALA A 403 40.25 45.57 -0.49
N THR A 404 40.12 44.55 -1.32
CA THR A 404 41.19 43.99 -2.14
C THR A 404 40.99 44.42 -3.59
N PRO A 405 41.96 45.09 -4.22
CA PRO A 405 41.82 45.51 -5.62
C PRO A 405 41.94 44.30 -6.54
N PHE A 406 41.15 44.30 -7.62
CA PHE A 406 41.24 43.25 -8.65
C PHE A 406 42.52 43.38 -9.50
N VAL A 407 42.96 44.60 -9.78
CA VAL A 407 44.14 44.87 -10.61
C VAL A 407 45.46 44.56 -9.86
N GLN A 408 46.46 44.07 -10.59
CA GLN A 408 47.83 43.81 -10.08
C GLN A 408 48.72 45.08 -10.03
N SER A 409 48.15 46.26 -9.74
CA SER A 409 48.90 47.52 -9.71
C SER A 409 49.39 47.89 -8.30
N SER A 410 50.04 49.05 -8.15
CA SER A 410 50.51 49.62 -6.86
C SER A 410 49.40 49.99 -5.87
N ILE A 411 48.13 49.70 -6.20
CA ILE A 411 47.00 49.90 -5.30
C ILE A 411 47.02 48.74 -4.28
N GLY A 412 47.42 49.04 -3.05
CA GLY A 412 47.42 48.07 -1.95
C GLY A 412 46.04 47.81 -1.36
N LEU A 413 45.97 46.85 -0.43
CA LEU A 413 44.79 46.57 0.40
C LEU A 413 44.34 47.84 1.14
N ARG A 414 43.03 48.04 1.22
CA ARG A 414 42.44 49.17 1.94
C ARG A 414 41.50 48.67 3.03
N LYS A 415 41.39 49.40 4.13
CA LYS A 415 40.40 49.11 5.18
C LYS A 415 39.67 50.36 5.62
N ARG A 416 38.46 50.20 6.12
CA ARG A 416 37.70 51.26 6.82
C ARG A 416 36.80 50.65 7.89
N ARG A 417 36.36 51.47 8.83
CA ARG A 417 35.47 51.07 9.92
C ARG A 417 34.18 51.90 9.86
N LYS A 418 33.09 51.32 10.34
CA LYS A 418 31.87 52.04 10.68
C LYS A 418 31.82 52.11 12.20
N THR A 419 31.71 53.32 12.75
CA THR A 419 31.62 53.54 14.20
C THR A 419 30.47 54.51 14.47
N GLY A 420 29.52 54.12 15.31
CA GLY A 420 28.35 54.96 15.62
C GLY A 420 27.49 55.25 14.39
N GLY A 421 27.40 54.30 13.44
CA GLY A 421 26.60 54.47 12.22
C GLY A 421 27.31 55.16 11.05
N THR A 422 28.49 55.76 11.26
CA THR A 422 29.21 56.54 10.23
C THR A 422 30.46 55.81 9.75
N TRP A 423 30.67 55.76 8.43
CA TRP A 423 31.86 55.16 7.82
C TRP A 423 33.07 56.12 7.86
N THR A 424 34.23 55.61 8.27
CA THR A 424 35.50 56.32 8.14
C THR A 424 35.98 56.33 6.68
N SER A 425 36.93 57.22 6.38
CA SER A 425 37.67 57.17 5.13
C SER A 425 38.43 55.85 4.96
N TRP A 426 38.65 55.46 3.70
CA TRP A 426 39.49 54.31 3.36
C TRP A 426 40.97 54.63 3.60
N ILE A 427 41.65 53.77 4.37
CA ILE A 427 43.07 53.88 4.67
C ILE A 427 43.82 52.63 4.17
N ASN A 428 45.15 52.68 4.10
CA ASN A 428 45.96 51.49 3.81
C ASN A 428 45.73 50.44 4.92
N ALA A 429 45.49 49.20 4.50
CA ALA A 429 45.18 48.10 5.41
C ALA A 429 46.41 47.63 6.19
#